data_AF-A0A494WRB0-F1
#
_entry.id   AF-A0A494WRB0-F1
#
_cell.length_a   1.000
_cell.length_b   1.000
_cell.length_c   1.000
_cell.angle_alpha   90.00
_cell.angle_beta   90.00
_cell.angle_gamma   90.00
#
_symmetry.space_group_name_H-M   'P 1'
#
loop_
_entity.id
_entity.type
_entity.pdbx_description
1 polymer ?
#
loop_
_entity_poly.entity_id
_entity_poly.type
_entity_poly.pdbx_seq_one_letter_code
_entity_poly.pdbx_strand_id
1 'polypeptide(L)' 'MTYRIWEAQNAGEDTTYLVAMSSVRETYLREEITRGERLMRLVRLVAETSDRNEARRLADCEL' A
#
# COMPACT_ATOMS: atom_id res chain seq x y z
N MET A 1 -10.93 4.58 11.90
CA MET A 1 -10.01 4.83 10.77
C MET A 1 -9.50 3.48 10.31
N THR A 2 -9.59 3.16 9.02
CA THR A 2 -9.19 1.86 8.49
C THR A 2 -7.82 1.96 7.87
N TYR A 3 -6.99 0.97 8.11
CA TYR A 3 -5.70 0.75 7.49
C TYR A 3 -5.82 -0.39 6.49
N ARG A 4 -5.19 -0.21 5.34
CA ARG A 4 -5.20 -1.16 4.23
C ARG A 4 -3.78 -1.54 3.89
N ILE A 5 -3.59 -2.84 3.66
CA ILE A 5 -2.32 -3.43 3.27
C ILE A 5 -2.45 -3.78 1.80
N TRP A 6 -1.63 -3.14 0.98
CA TRP A 6 -1.58 -3.38 -0.45
C TRP A 6 -0.30 -4.09 -0.83
N GLU A 7 -0.40 -5.03 -1.74
CA GLU A 7 0.72 -5.43 -2.57
C GLU A 7 0.98 -4.33 -3.60
N ALA A 8 2.21 -3.84 -3.64
CA ALA A 8 2.64 -2.74 -4.47
C ALA A 8 3.92 -3.08 -5.23
N GLN A 9 4.18 -2.33 -6.30
CA GLN A 9 5.31 -2.55 -7.18
C GLN A 9 5.76 -1.21 -7.77
N ASN A 10 7.07 -0.98 -7.85
CA ASN A 10 7.61 0.19 -8.53
C ASN A 10 7.58 0.02 -10.05
N ALA A 11 7.45 1.12 -10.78
CA ALA A 11 7.51 1.07 -12.23
C ALA A 11 8.92 0.63 -12.69
N GLY A 12 8.98 -0.45 -13.48
CA GLY A 12 10.25 -0.99 -13.98
C GLY A 12 10.95 -2.00 -13.06
N GLU A 13 10.36 -2.32 -11.91
CA GLU A 13 10.84 -3.38 -11.02
C GLU A 13 9.84 -4.55 -11.01
N ASP A 14 10.31 -5.79 -11.00
CA ASP A 14 9.45 -6.99 -10.93
C ASP A 14 9.09 -7.40 -9.50
N THR A 15 9.79 -6.86 -8.51
CA THR A 15 9.59 -7.19 -7.10
C THR A 15 8.33 -6.52 -6.56
N THR A 16 7.46 -7.30 -5.92
CA THR A 16 6.33 -6.77 -5.16
C THR A 16 6.68 -6.67 -3.67
N TYR A 17 6.05 -5.71 -3.00
CA TYR A 17 6.23 -5.49 -1.57
C TYR A 17 4.90 -5.07 -0.93
N LEU A 18 4.78 -5.29 0.37
CA LEU A 18 3.59 -4.89 1.13
C LEU A 18 3.73 -3.46 1.63
N VAL A 19 2.66 -2.70 1.54
CA VAL A 19 2.57 -1.33 2.08
C VAL A 19 1.28 -1.16 2.85
N ALA A 20 1.42 -0.82 4.14
CA ALA A 20 0.31 -0.43 5.00
C ALA A 20 0.10 1.08 4.96
N MET A 21 -1.14 1.51 4.74
CA MET A 21 -1.52 2.93 4.79
C MET A 21 -2.96 3.09 5.27
N SER A 22 -3.32 4.28 5.73
CA SER A 22 -4.72 4.58 6.02
C SER A 22 -5.54 4.71 4.74
N SER A 23 -6.85 4.46 4.81
CA SER A 23 -7.77 4.67 3.69
C SER A 23 -7.73 6.10 3.15
N VAL A 24 -7.47 7.09 4.01
CA VAL A 24 -7.28 8.49 3.63
C VAL A 24 -5.99 8.66 2.84
N ARG A 25 -4.86 8.11 3.32
CA ARG A 25 -3.57 8.19 2.62
C ARG A 25 -3.62 7.49 1.28
N GLU A 26 -4.34 6.37 1.17
CA GLU A 26 -4.54 5.66 -0.09
C GLU A 26 -5.14 6.56 -1.17
N THR A 27 -6.19 7.32 -0.85
CA THR A 27 -6.81 8.24 -1.81
C THR A 27 -5.79 9.22 -2.38
N TYR A 28 -5.01 9.88 -1.51
CA TYR A 28 -3.95 10.78 -1.95
C TYR A 28 -2.85 10.06 -2.74
N LEU A 29 -2.47 8.84 -2.34
CA LEU A 29 -1.44 8.08 -3.06
C LEU A 29 -1.90 7.71 -4.47
N ARG A 30 -3.18 7.36 -4.65
CA ARG A 30 -3.74 7.09 -5.98
C ARG A 30 -3.71 8.34 -6.86
N GLU A 31 -3.96 9.52 -6.30
CA GLU A 31 -3.83 10.78 -7.03
C GLU A 31 -2.37 11.05 -7.43
N GLU A 32 -1.41 10.85 -6.52
CA GLU A 32 0.03 10.96 -6.79
C GLU A 32 0.48 10.00 -7.92
N ILE A 33 0.02 8.74 -7.89
CA ILE A 33 0.29 7.75 -8.94
C ILE A 33 -0.31 8.20 -10.28
N THR A 34 -1.56 8.66 -10.27
CA THR A 34 -2.27 9.11 -11.48
C THR A 34 -1.59 10.34 -12.11
N ARG A 35 -1.03 11.22 -11.30
CA ARG A 35 -0.25 12.39 -11.77
C ARG A 35 1.18 12.06 -12.17
N GLY A 36 1.64 10.83 -11.95
CA GLY A 36 3.03 10.42 -12.19
C GLY A 36 4.04 10.96 -11.16
N GLU A 37 3.56 11.52 -10.04
CA GLU A 37 4.41 11.98 -8.93
C GLU A 37 5.00 10.78 -8.15
N ARG A 38 4.34 9.62 -8.23
CA ARG A 38 4.80 8.35 -7.67
C ARG A 38 4.84 7.29 -8.76
N LEU A 39 6.04 6.81 -9.08
CA LEU A 39 6.27 5.74 -10.05
C LEU A 39 6.10 4.35 -9.41
N MET A 40 4.88 4.06 -9.00
CA MET A 40 4.49 2.77 -8.43
C MET A 40 3.05 2.42 -8.80
N ARG A 41 2.65 1.17 -8.57
CA ARG A 41 1.26 0.72 -8.69
C ARG A 41 0.84 -0.05 -7.46
N LEU A 42 -0.42 0.13 -7.05
CA LEU A 42 -1.10 -0.73 -6.09
C LEU A 42 -1.74 -1.89 -6.86
N VAL A 43 -1.25 -3.11 -6.64
CA VAL A 43 -1.62 -4.30 -7.40
C VAL A 43 -2.85 -4.97 -6.81
N ARG A 44 -2.79 -5.32 -5.52
CA ARG A 44 -3.84 -6.08 -4.84
C ARG A 44 -4.00 -5.63 -3.40
N LEU A 45 -5.24 -5.50 -2.95
CA LEU A 45 -5.55 -5.32 -1.54
C LEU A 45 -5.41 -6.67 -0.83
N VAL A 46 -4.50 -6.74 0.14
CA VAL A 46 -4.18 -7.97 0.88
C VAL A 46 -5.01 -8.08 2.14
N ALA A 47 -5.15 -6.98 2.89
CA ALA A 47 -5.90 -6.96 4.14
C ALA A 47 -6.42 -5.55 4.48
N GLU A 48 -7.43 -5.51 5.36
CA GLU A 48 -7.93 -4.30 6.00
C GLU A 48 -8.03 -4.53 7.51
N THR A 49 -7.67 -3.53 8.31
CA THR A 49 -7.80 -3.56 9.77
C THR A 49 -8.07 -2.16 10.32
N SER A 50 -8.71 -2.07 11.49
CA SER A 50 -8.85 -0.83 12.24
C SER A 50 -7.67 -0.56 13.19
N ASP A 51 -6.78 -1.54 13.41
CA ASP A 51 -5.59 -1.41 14.25
C ASP A 51 -4.34 -1.07 13.41
N ARG A 52 -3.73 0.07 13.71
CA ARG A 52 -2.49 0.54 13.08
C ARG A 52 -1.32 -0.43 13.30
N ASN A 53 -1.22 -0.99 14.50
CA ASN A 53 -0.11 -1.88 14.86
C ASN A 53 -0.24 -3.23 14.15
N GLU A 54 -1.47 -3.72 14.01
CA GLU A 54 -1.75 -4.90 13.19
C GLU A 54 -1.42 -4.66 11.73
N ALA A 55 -1.83 -3.51 11.15
CA ALA A 55 -1.49 -3.16 9.78
C ALA A 55 0.02 -3.12 9.52
N ARG A 56 0.79 -2.56 10.47
CA ARG A 56 2.25 -2.53 10.38
C ARG A 56 2.85 -3.94 10.42
N ARG A 57 2.42 -4.77 11.38
CA ARG A 57 2.90 -6.16 11.48
C ARG A 57 2.61 -6.93 10.19
N LEU A 58 1.43 -6.77 9.60
CA LEU A 58 1.06 -7.44 8.35
C LEU A 58 1.90 -6.98 7.14
N ALA A 59 2.32 -5.72 7.10
CA ALA A 59 3.19 -5.22 6.03
C ALA A 59 4.67 -5.56 6.24
N ASP A 60 5.12 -5.68 7.49
CA ASP A 60 6.50 -6.05 7.83
C ASP A 60 6.76 -7.56 7.76
N CYS A 61 5.71 -8.39 7.67
CA CYS A 61 5.87 -9.82 7.44
C CYS A 61 6.47 -10.05 6.05
N GLU A 62 7.72 -10.54 6.01
CA GLU A 62 8.33 -11.08 4.81
C GLU A 62 7.42 -12.19 4.25
N LEU A 63 7.02 -12.06 2.98
CA LEU A 63 6.25 -13.07 2.24
C LEU A 63 7.16 -14.21 1.76
#